data_AF-A0A7X7D3G3-F1
#
_entry.id   AF-A0A7X7D3G3-F1
#
_cell.length_a   1.000
_cell.length_b   1.000
_cell.length_c   1.000
_cell.angle_alpha   90.00
_cell.angle_beta   90.00
_cell.angle_gamma   90.00
#
_symmetry.space_group_name_H-M   'P 1'
#
loop_
_entity.id
_entity.type
_entity.pdbx_description
1 polymer ?
#
loop_
_entity_poly.entity_id
_entity_poly.type
_entity_poly.pdbx_seq_one_letter_code
_entity_poly.pdbx_strand_id
1 'polypeptide(L)'
;GFNVKAFEDIVLMVWEKFLGNVTLSASTAAFDMTVGELMASDEAWPVALGCMLEAYRVGVHLGVKFKFDDPVAYVTEFASTIPDASPSMRLDHLAGRPSEVDVINGRVVDLCRENGLEAPYNQALCAILRTREARFDPAEARRT
;
A
#
# COMPACT_ATOMS: atom_id res chain seq x y z
N GLY A 1 26.59 3.86 -13.26
CA GLY A 1 25.71 3.67 -14.42
C GLY A 1 24.42 3.02 -13.96
N PHE A 2 23.28 3.39 -14.54
CA PHE A 2 21.98 2.80 -14.17
C PHE A 2 21.70 1.53 -14.98
N ASN A 3 21.19 0.48 -14.33
CA ASN A 3 20.63 -0.67 -15.01
C ASN A 3 19.22 -0.31 -15.50
N VAL A 4 19.02 -0.21 -16.82
CA VAL A 4 17.73 0.11 -17.45
C VAL A 4 17.19 -1.12 -18.14
N LYS A 5 15.93 -1.47 -17.86
CA LYS A 5 15.15 -2.47 -18.62
C LYS A 5 13.93 -1.78 -19.23
N ALA A 6 13.77 -1.89 -20.54
CA ALA A 6 12.58 -1.44 -21.25
C ALA A 6 11.51 -2.55 -21.16
N PHE A 7 10.26 -2.16 -20.93
CA PHE A 7 9.13 -3.08 -20.87
C PHE A 7 8.02 -2.56 -21.79
N GLU A 8 7.35 -3.48 -22.48
CA GLU A 8 6.32 -3.16 -23.47
C GLU A 8 5.02 -2.64 -22.85
N ASP A 9 4.76 -2.94 -21.57
CA ASP A 9 3.56 -2.50 -20.86
C ASP A 9 3.93 -1.84 -19.51
N ILE A 10 4.23 -0.55 -19.58
CA ILE A 10 4.54 0.29 -18.41
C ILE A 10 3.32 0.36 -17.47
N VAL A 11 2.11 0.34 -18.01
CA VAL A 11 0.87 0.44 -17.23
C VAL A 11 0.75 -0.77 -16.32
N LEU A 12 0.92 -1.98 -16.87
CA LEU A 12 0.89 -3.21 -16.08
C LEU A 12 1.92 -3.21 -14.96
N MET A 13 3.19 -2.89 -15.24
CA MET A 13 4.23 -2.87 -14.20
C MET A 13 3.94 -1.88 -13.08
N VAL A 14 3.39 -0.71 -13.43
CA VAL A 14 2.99 0.29 -12.44
C VAL A 14 1.92 -0.29 -11.53
N TRP A 15 0.93 -0.98 -12.10
CA TRP A 15 -0.13 -1.62 -11.32
C TRP A 15 0.36 -2.78 -10.46
N GLU A 16 1.23 -3.65 -10.98
CA GLU A 16 1.82 -4.77 -10.24
C GLU A 16 2.59 -4.28 -9.00
N LYS A 17 3.46 -3.27 -9.18
CA LYS A 17 4.14 -2.61 -8.07
C LYS A 17 3.17 -1.89 -7.13
N PHE A 18 2.14 -1.27 -7.68
CA PHE A 18 1.14 -0.54 -6.92
C PHE A 18 0.37 -1.47 -5.98
N LEU A 19 0.04 -2.70 -6.39
CA LEU A 19 -0.61 -3.68 -5.50
C LEU A 19 0.26 -3.98 -4.28
N GLY A 20 1.57 -4.22 -4.45
CA GLY A 20 2.48 -4.43 -3.33
C GLY A 20 2.52 -3.24 -2.36
N ASN A 21 2.62 -2.02 -2.89
CA ASN A 21 2.61 -0.80 -2.08
C ASN A 21 1.29 -0.60 -1.32
N VAL A 22 0.14 -0.75 -1.99
CA VAL A 22 -1.18 -0.62 -1.36
C VAL A 22 -1.36 -1.63 -0.23
N THR A 23 -0.87 -2.85 -0.42
CA THR A 23 -0.94 -3.93 0.58
C THR A 23 -0.12 -3.60 1.81
N LEU A 24 1.15 -3.23 1.61
CA LEU A 24 2.13 -3.19 2.69
C LEU A 24 2.24 -1.81 3.35
N SER A 25 2.19 -0.71 2.59
CA SER A 25 2.57 0.61 3.12
C SER A 25 1.64 1.09 4.24
N ALA A 26 0.33 1.24 3.98
CA ALA A 26 -0.59 1.72 5.02
C ALA A 26 -0.79 0.69 6.15
N SER A 27 -0.81 -0.60 5.82
CA SER A 27 -1.01 -1.66 6.82
C SER A 27 0.15 -1.73 7.82
N THR A 28 1.40 -1.76 7.33
CA THR A 28 2.58 -1.75 8.21
C THR A 28 2.65 -0.49 9.05
N ALA A 29 2.31 0.68 8.49
CA ALA A 29 2.25 1.93 9.25
C ALA A 29 1.13 1.92 10.30
N ALA A 30 -0.07 1.46 9.95
CA ALA A 30 -1.24 1.50 10.83
C ALA A 30 -1.07 0.56 12.03
N PHE A 31 -0.58 -0.66 11.80
CA PHE A 31 -0.39 -1.67 12.83
C PHE A 31 0.99 -1.62 13.50
N ASP A 32 1.89 -0.76 13.01
CA ASP A 32 3.28 -0.66 13.46
C ASP A 32 4.02 -2.01 13.44
N MET A 33 4.00 -2.65 12.27
CA MET A 33 4.59 -3.96 12.02
C MET A 33 5.57 -3.90 10.83
N THR A 34 6.63 -4.70 10.88
CA THR A 34 7.40 -5.08 9.70
C THR A 34 6.54 -5.90 8.72
N VAL A 35 7.01 -6.11 7.49
CA VAL A 35 6.28 -6.92 6.50
C VAL A 35 6.07 -8.35 7.00
N GLY A 36 7.09 -8.97 7.60
CA GLY A 36 7.01 -10.33 8.13
C GLY A 36 6.06 -10.46 9.31
N GLU A 37 6.08 -9.50 10.24
CA GLU A 37 5.13 -9.45 11.36
C GLU A 37 3.69 -9.26 10.87
N LEU A 38 3.49 -8.39 9.87
CA LEU A 38 2.19 -8.17 9.26
C LEU A 38 1.66 -9.46 8.61
N MET A 39 2.50 -10.17 7.84
CA MET A 39 2.13 -11.44 7.21
C MET A 39 1.81 -12.56 8.21
N ALA A 40 2.51 -12.58 9.34
CA ALA A 40 2.31 -13.59 10.39
C ALA A 40 1.07 -13.31 11.27
N SER A 41 0.41 -12.17 11.10
CA SER A 41 -0.77 -11.79 11.89
C SER A 41 -2.06 -12.28 11.26
N ASP A 42 -2.78 -13.15 11.98
CA ASP A 42 -4.12 -13.63 11.59
C ASP A 42 -5.17 -12.50 11.52
N GLU A 43 -4.93 -11.37 12.18
CA GLU A 43 -5.84 -10.23 12.22
C GLU A 43 -5.46 -9.14 11.20
N ALA A 44 -4.17 -8.80 11.10
CA ALA A 44 -3.71 -7.67 10.30
C ALA A 44 -3.47 -8.04 8.82
N TRP A 45 -3.02 -9.27 8.52
CA TRP A 45 -2.80 -9.70 7.14
C TRP A 45 -4.08 -9.66 6.29
N PRO A 46 -5.26 -10.12 6.78
CA PRO A 46 -6.51 -10.00 6.04
C PRO A 46 -6.89 -8.54 5.71
N VAL A 47 -6.57 -7.58 6.56
CA VAL A 47 -6.80 -6.14 6.30
C VAL A 47 -5.90 -5.65 5.15
N ALA A 48 -4.63 -6.05 5.16
CA ALA A 48 -3.68 -5.73 4.10
C ALA A 48 -4.12 -6.32 2.75
N LEU A 49 -4.53 -7.59 2.73
CA LEU A 49 -5.11 -8.24 1.56
C LEU A 49 -6.41 -7.58 1.10
N GLY A 50 -7.25 -7.11 2.03
CA GLY A 50 -8.44 -6.33 1.71
C GLY A 50 -8.11 -5.05 0.94
N CYS A 51 -7.08 -4.30 1.37
CA CYS A 51 -6.62 -3.12 0.65
C CYS A 51 -6.15 -3.45 -0.78
N MET A 52 -5.40 -4.55 -0.91
CA MET A 52 -4.90 -5.05 -2.18
C MET A 52 -6.03 -5.43 -3.13
N LEU A 53 -7.02 -6.20 -2.65
CA LEU A 53 -8.14 -6.69 -3.45
C LEU A 53 -9.00 -5.54 -3.98
N GLU A 54 -9.15 -4.45 -3.22
CA GLU A 54 -9.80 -3.23 -3.68
C GLU A 54 -9.04 -2.58 -4.85
N ALA A 55 -7.72 -2.46 -4.73
CA ALA A 55 -6.86 -1.94 -5.78
C ALA A 55 -6.86 -2.83 -7.03
N TYR A 56 -6.79 -4.15 -6.85
CA TYR A 56 -6.87 -5.13 -7.92
C TYR A 56 -8.22 -5.02 -8.66
N ARG A 57 -9.33 -4.97 -7.91
CA ARG A 57 -10.68 -4.85 -8.49
C ARG A 57 -10.83 -3.60 -9.35
N VAL A 58 -10.38 -2.44 -8.88
CA VAL A 58 -10.46 -1.22 -9.70
C VAL A 58 -9.48 -1.25 -10.87
N GLY A 59 -8.30 -1.86 -10.72
CA GLY A 59 -7.38 -2.09 -11.83
C GLY A 59 -8.01 -2.93 -12.95
N VAL A 60 -8.65 -4.05 -12.60
CA VAL A 60 -9.41 -4.88 -13.55
C VAL A 60 -10.54 -4.09 -14.21
N HIS A 61 -11.30 -3.30 -13.44
CA HIS A 61 -12.36 -2.44 -13.97
C HIS A 61 -11.85 -1.44 -15.01
N LEU A 62 -10.65 -0.90 -14.80
CA LEU A 62 -9.96 0.01 -15.72
C LEU A 62 -9.28 -0.68 -16.92
N GLY A 63 -9.43 -2.02 -17.05
CA GLY A 63 -8.91 -2.79 -18.17
C GLY A 63 -7.46 -3.22 -18.03
N VAL A 64 -6.87 -3.15 -16.83
CA VAL A 64 -5.51 -3.67 -16.57
C VAL A 64 -5.51 -5.18 -16.73
N LYS A 65 -4.60 -5.68 -17.57
CA LYS A 65 -4.43 -7.11 -17.84
C LYS A 65 -3.30 -7.68 -16.99
N PHE A 66 -3.61 -7.99 -15.73
CA PHE A 66 -2.67 -8.66 -14.83
C PHE A 66 -2.21 -10.01 -15.41
N LYS A 67 -0.92 -10.33 -15.27
CA LYS A 67 -0.30 -11.56 -15.80
C LYS A 67 -0.31 -12.72 -14.80
N PHE A 68 -1.03 -12.57 -13.70
CA PHE A 68 -1.24 -13.60 -12.68
C PHE A 68 -2.74 -13.85 -12.50
N ASP A 69 -3.09 -15.07 -12.14
CA ASP A 69 -4.47 -15.48 -11.90
C ASP A 69 -4.91 -15.25 -10.46
N ASP A 70 -3.98 -15.36 -9.50
CA ASP A 70 -4.24 -15.19 -8.07
C ASP A 70 -3.51 -13.95 -7.52
N PRO A 71 -4.22 -12.83 -7.30
CA PRO A 71 -3.62 -11.61 -6.75
C PRO A 71 -3.11 -11.78 -5.32
N VAL A 72 -3.72 -12.68 -4.53
CA VAL A 72 -3.32 -12.94 -3.14
C VAL A 72 -2.01 -13.71 -3.13
N ALA A 73 -1.90 -14.78 -3.93
CA ALA A 73 -0.64 -15.52 -4.06
C ALA A 73 0.49 -14.61 -4.56
N TYR A 74 0.22 -13.80 -5.59
CA TYR A 74 1.18 -12.85 -6.14
C TYR A 74 1.76 -11.90 -5.08
N VAL A 75 0.89 -11.22 -4.32
CA VAL A 75 1.35 -10.24 -3.33
C VAL A 75 1.97 -10.90 -2.09
N THR A 76 1.50 -12.08 -1.72
CA THR A 76 2.06 -12.88 -0.61
C THR A 76 3.48 -13.33 -0.95
N GLU A 77 3.71 -13.81 -2.18
CA GLU A 77 5.03 -14.17 -2.66
C GLU A 77 5.96 -12.96 -2.64
N PHE A 78 5.53 -11.81 -3.18
CA PHE A 78 6.31 -10.58 -3.13
C PHE A 78 6.68 -10.18 -1.69
N ALA A 79 5.70 -10.13 -0.77
CA ALA A 79 5.92 -9.76 0.61
C ALA A 79 6.90 -10.71 1.32
N SER A 80 6.86 -12.02 1.01
CA SER A 80 7.76 -13.03 1.57
C SER A 80 9.24 -12.82 1.19
N THR A 81 9.53 -12.07 0.13
CA THR A 81 10.91 -11.76 -0.28
C THR A 81 11.56 -10.65 0.56
N ILE A 82 10.77 -9.91 1.34
CA ILE A 82 11.20 -8.74 2.10
C ILE A 82 10.65 -8.72 3.55
N PRO A 83 10.74 -9.82 4.31
CA PRO A 83 10.08 -9.93 5.62
C PRO A 83 10.58 -8.91 6.65
N ASP A 84 11.88 -8.60 6.64
CA ASP A 84 12.48 -7.63 7.57
C ASP A 84 12.27 -6.17 7.14
N ALA A 85 11.62 -5.94 6.00
CA ALA A 85 11.42 -4.59 5.50
C ALA A 85 10.40 -3.81 6.34
N SER A 86 10.71 -2.53 6.54
CA SER A 86 9.77 -1.52 7.04
C SER A 86 9.54 -0.51 5.90
N PRO A 87 8.36 -0.50 5.27
CA PRO A 87 8.04 0.45 4.20
C PRO A 87 8.23 1.91 4.65
N SER A 88 8.53 2.80 3.68
CA SER A 88 8.75 4.25 3.88
C SER A 88 7.67 4.88 4.73
N MET A 89 6.40 4.59 4.43
CA MET A 89 5.24 5.10 5.16
C MET A 89 5.31 4.78 6.66
N ARG A 90 5.71 3.56 7.04
CA ARG A 90 5.92 3.20 8.45
C ARG A 90 7.08 3.97 9.05
N LEU A 91 8.19 4.12 8.33
CA LEU A 91 9.35 4.88 8.79
C LEU A 91 9.03 6.37 9.01
N ASP A 92 8.20 6.97 8.16
CA ASP A 92 7.73 8.35 8.34
C ASP A 92 6.86 8.48 9.60
N HIS A 93 5.96 7.52 9.83
CA HIS A 93 5.15 7.49 11.05
C HIS A 93 5.99 7.30 12.33
N LEU A 94 7.00 6.43 12.30
CA LEU A 94 7.95 6.26 13.40
C LEU A 94 8.77 7.54 13.67
N ALA A 95 9.01 8.34 12.64
CA ALA A 95 9.71 9.61 12.74
C ALA A 95 8.79 10.82 12.96
N GLY A 96 7.47 10.62 13.14
CA GLY A 96 6.50 11.70 13.34
C GLY A 96 6.38 12.64 12.14
N ARG A 97 6.53 12.14 10.91
CA ARG A 97 6.40 12.91 9.67
C ARG A 97 5.16 12.49 8.88
N PRO A 98 4.47 13.43 8.20
CA PRO A 98 3.42 13.10 7.24
C PRO A 98 3.94 12.12 6.18
N SER A 99 3.12 11.15 5.81
CA SER A 99 3.49 10.11 4.86
C SER A 99 2.82 10.28 3.50
N GLU A 100 3.11 9.34 2.59
CA GLU A 100 2.51 9.26 1.26
C GLU A 100 1.15 8.52 1.23
N VAL A 101 0.43 8.43 2.36
CA VAL A 101 -0.83 7.66 2.48
C VAL A 101 -1.89 8.07 1.46
N ASP A 102 -2.01 9.37 1.18
CA ASP A 102 -2.97 9.90 0.20
C ASP A 102 -2.61 9.53 -1.24
N VAL A 103 -1.32 9.36 -1.52
CA VAL A 103 -0.79 9.06 -2.85
C VAL A 103 -0.90 7.57 -3.16
N ILE A 104 -0.75 6.70 -2.15
CA ILE A 104 -0.82 5.25 -2.33
C ILE A 104 -2.24 4.73 -2.08
N ASN A 105 -2.64 4.60 -0.82
CA ASN A 105 -3.93 4.01 -0.46
C ASN A 105 -5.09 4.97 -0.73
N GLY A 106 -4.88 6.28 -0.55
CA GLY A 106 -5.86 7.32 -0.92
C GLY A 106 -6.21 7.28 -2.40
N ARG A 107 -5.23 6.99 -3.27
CA ARG A 107 -5.48 6.86 -4.71
C ARG A 107 -6.43 5.71 -5.05
N VAL A 108 -6.39 4.61 -4.31
CA VAL A 108 -7.36 3.50 -4.48
C VAL A 108 -8.77 3.97 -4.13
N VAL A 109 -8.92 4.75 -3.04
CA VAL A 109 -10.21 5.32 -2.64
C VAL A 109 -10.78 6.22 -3.73
N ASP A 110 -9.95 7.09 -4.30
CA ASP A 110 -10.37 7.99 -5.38
C ASP A 110 -10.77 7.22 -6.64
N LEU A 111 -9.93 6.27 -7.08
CA LEU A 111 -10.20 5.46 -8.26
C LEU A 111 -11.47 4.63 -8.09
N CYS A 112 -11.69 4.01 -6.93
CA CYS A 112 -12.92 3.26 -6.66
C CYS A 112 -14.14 4.19 -6.73
N ARG A 113 -14.08 5.35 -6.06
CA ARG A 113 -15.17 6.33 -6.06
C ARG A 113 -15.50 6.85 -7.47
N GLU A 114 -14.49 7.17 -8.28
CA GLU A 114 -14.63 7.61 -9.67
C GLU A 114 -15.32 6.57 -10.55
N ASN A 115 -15.23 5.28 -10.19
CA ASN A 115 -15.76 4.15 -10.96
C ASN A 115 -16.96 3.46 -10.28
N GLY A 116 -17.57 4.09 -9.27
CA GLY A 116 -18.74 3.54 -8.57
C GLY A 116 -18.45 2.26 -7.77
N LEU A 117 -17.20 2.05 -7.38
CA LEU A 117 -16.75 0.96 -6.52
C LEU A 117 -16.46 1.48 -5.10
N GLU A 118 -16.46 0.57 -4.14
CA GLU A 118 -16.08 0.87 -2.76
C GLU A 118 -14.64 0.46 -2.46
N ALA A 119 -14.02 1.12 -1.48
CA ALA A 119 -12.69 0.79 -0.97
C ALA A 119 -12.62 0.91 0.57
N PRO A 120 -13.50 0.22 1.33
CA PRO A 120 -13.60 0.38 2.78
C PRO A 120 -12.29 0.13 3.55
N TYR A 121 -11.47 -0.83 3.13
CA TYR A 121 -10.19 -1.12 3.80
C TYR A 121 -9.20 0.03 3.61
N ASN A 122 -9.01 0.49 2.37
CA ASN A 122 -8.16 1.64 2.09
C ASN A 122 -8.69 2.91 2.76
N GLN A 123 -10.02 3.13 2.76
CA GLN A 123 -10.64 4.28 3.44
C GLN A 123 -10.35 4.27 4.95
N ALA A 124 -10.50 3.12 5.60
CA ALA A 124 -10.27 2.98 7.03
C ALA A 124 -8.80 3.25 7.39
N LEU A 125 -7.84 2.62 6.68
CA LEU A 125 -6.42 2.84 6.96
C LEU A 125 -6.00 4.29 6.68
N CYS A 126 -6.46 4.89 5.58
CA CYS A 126 -6.24 6.31 5.31
C CYS A 126 -6.77 7.20 6.45
N ALA A 127 -7.98 6.94 6.96
CA ALA A 127 -8.55 7.71 8.05
C ALA A 127 -7.74 7.58 9.36
N ILE A 128 -7.30 6.38 9.69
CA ILE A 128 -6.45 6.11 10.87
C ILE A 128 -5.14 6.89 10.76
N LEU A 129 -4.44 6.76 9.63
CA LEU A 129 -3.12 7.36 9.43
C LEU A 129 -3.19 8.88 9.38
N ARG A 130 -4.14 9.46 8.65
CA ARG A 130 -4.36 10.92 8.63
C ARG A 130 -4.65 11.48 10.02
N THR A 131 -5.47 10.77 10.81
CA THR A 131 -5.80 11.18 12.18
C THR A 131 -4.58 11.12 13.09
N ARG A 132 -3.70 10.13 12.89
CA ARG A 132 -2.42 10.03 13.60
C ARG A 132 -1.47 11.16 13.19
N GLU A 133 -1.33 11.40 11.88
CA GLU A 133 -0.46 12.44 11.31
C GLU A 133 -0.86 13.85 11.76
N ALA A 134 -2.16 14.13 11.91
CA ALA A 134 -2.64 15.41 12.43
C ALA A 134 -2.17 15.73 13.87
N ARG A 135 -1.63 14.75 14.58
CA ARG A 135 -1.09 14.89 15.95
C ARG A 135 0.44 15.04 15.96
N PHE A 136 1.10 14.92 14.81
CA PHE A 136 2.55 15.08 14.73
C PHE A 136 2.96 16.53 14.98
N ASP A 137 4.03 16.74 15.76
CA ASP A 137 4.53 18.07 16.06
C ASP A 137 5.27 18.66 14.83
N PRO A 138 4.81 19.81 14.28
CA PRO A 138 5.50 20.48 13.18
C PRO A 138 6.94 20.90 13.48
N ALA A 139 7.36 20.91 14.76
CA ALA A 139 8.70 21.28 15.21
C ALA A 139 9.68 20.10 15.31
N GLU A 140 9.23 18.84 15.34
CA GLU A 140 10.09 17.66 15.29
C GLU A 140 10.43 17.26 13.85
N ALA A 141 9.48 17.39 12.92
CA ALA A 141 9.65 17.04 11.50
C ALA A 141 10.76 17.82 10.76
N ARG A 142 11.28 18.91 11.34
CA ARG A 142 12.32 19.79 10.74
C ARG A 142 13.74 19.51 11.24
N ARG A 143 13.94 18.53 12.13
CA ARG A 143 15.25 18.26 12.77
C ARG A 143 16.02 17.08 12.18
N THR A 144 15.43 16.38 11.21
CA THR A 144 16.03 15.26 10.45
C THR A 144 16.22 15.65 9.00
#